data_AF-A0A3D1XP90-F1
#
_entry.id   AF-A0A3D1XP90-F1
#
_cell.length_a   1.000
_cell.length_b   1.000
_cell.length_c   1.000
_cell.angle_alpha   90.00
_cell.angle_beta   90.00
_cell.angle_gamma   90.00
#
_symmetry.space_group_name_H-M   'P 1'
#
loop_
_entity.id
_entity.type
_entity.pdbx_description
1 polymer ?
#
loop_
_entity_poly.entity_id
_entity_poly.type
_entity_poly.pdbx_seq_one_letter_code
_entity_poly.pdbx_strand_id
1 'polypeptide(L)'
;LLKNKTELLETLEVLGSEGVRLCEGIVKSATHALPDKLVRFGEDIQRIDEKIELAGMTHPELKPITDMFTKRKENLMGSDIIQLGIESRKCYALLRNESLRMIEILSVEHVGIPYSTHNSMRVAVPGR
;
A
#
# COMPACT_ATOMS: atom_id res chain seq x y z
N LEU A 1 -20.99 3.10 -3.40
CA LEU A 1 -19.76 3.53 -4.11
C LEU A 1 -18.66 3.91 -3.13
N LEU A 2 -18.81 4.94 -2.28
CA LEU A 2 -17.77 5.35 -1.31
C LEU A 2 -17.50 4.32 -0.20
N LYS A 3 -18.54 3.66 0.33
CA LYS A 3 -18.39 2.60 1.34
C LYS A 3 -17.48 1.46 0.87
N ASN A 4 -17.70 1.00 -0.36
CA ASN A 4 -16.89 -0.05 -0.98
C ASN A 4 -15.42 0.40 -1.14
N LYS A 5 -15.17 1.64 -1.58
CA LYS A 5 -13.80 2.19 -1.68
C LYS A 5 -13.08 2.28 -0.32
N THR A 6 -13.82 2.59 0.74
CA THR A 6 -13.27 2.65 2.10
C THR A 6 -12.90 1.25 2.58
N GLU A 7 -13.78 0.26 2.38
CA GLU A 7 -13.53 -1.17 2.71
C GLU A 7 -12.30 -1.73 1.96
N LEU A 8 -12.09 -1.31 0.72
CA LEU A 8 -10.91 -1.68 -0.07
C LEU A 8 -9.61 -1.09 0.51
N LEU A 9 -9.63 0.16 0.94
CA LEU A 9 -8.48 0.79 1.58
C LEU A 9 -8.21 0.22 2.97
N GLU A 10 -9.25 -0.11 3.73
CA GLU A 10 -9.14 -0.82 5.02
C GLU A 10 -8.50 -2.20 4.82
N THR A 11 -8.84 -2.89 3.74
CA THR A 11 -8.19 -4.16 3.39
C THR A 11 -6.69 -3.97 3.16
N LEU A 12 -6.28 -2.93 2.43
CA LEU A 12 -4.86 -2.61 2.23
C LEU A 12 -4.15 -2.19 3.52
N GLU A 13 -4.84 -1.47 4.42
CA GLU A 13 -4.32 -1.12 5.75
C GLU A 13 -4.02 -2.38 6.56
N VAL A 14 -4.96 -3.32 6.60
CA VAL A 14 -4.80 -4.59 7.34
C VAL A 14 -3.65 -5.42 6.76
N LEU A 15 -3.56 -5.54 5.43
CA LEU A 15 -2.46 -6.24 4.76
C LEU A 15 -1.11 -5.57 5.05
N GLY A 16 -1.04 -4.24 5.02
CA GLY A 16 0.14 -3.48 5.40
C GLY A 16 0.54 -3.71 6.86
N SER A 17 -0.42 -3.68 7.78
CA SER A 17 -0.20 -3.97 9.20
C SER A 17 0.32 -5.39 9.45
N GLU A 18 -0.23 -6.38 8.74
CA GLU A 18 0.24 -7.77 8.83
C GLU A 18 1.65 -7.93 8.27
N GLY A 19 1.95 -7.33 7.12
CA GLY A 19 3.29 -7.31 6.53
C GLY A 19 4.33 -6.68 7.46
N VAL A 20 4.01 -5.55 8.11
CA VAL A 20 4.87 -4.93 9.14
C VAL A 20 5.19 -5.92 10.25
N ARG A 21 4.17 -6.61 10.79
CA ARG A 21 4.33 -7.57 11.88
C ARG A 21 5.22 -8.76 11.49
N LEU A 22 5.04 -9.31 10.28
CA LEU A 22 5.87 -10.41 9.79
C LEU A 22 7.33 -9.98 9.60
N CYS A 23 7.57 -8.81 9.01
CA CYS A 23 8.91 -8.27 8.85
C CYS A 23 9.60 -8.01 10.20
N GLU A 24 8.88 -7.51 11.21
CA GLU A 24 9.41 -7.43 12.58
C GLU A 24 9.74 -8.81 13.16
N GLY A 25 8.90 -9.80 12.87
CA GLY A 25 9.14 -11.20 13.21
C GLY A 25 10.46 -11.70 12.64
N ILE A 26 10.74 -11.42 11.36
CA ILE A 26 12.03 -11.72 10.70
C ILE A 26 13.17 -11.01 11.43
N VAL A 27 13.10 -9.69 11.59
CA VAL A 27 14.19 -8.90 12.19
C VAL A 27 14.54 -9.38 13.60
N LYS A 28 13.53 -9.74 14.41
CA LYS A 28 13.73 -10.28 15.77
C LYS A 28 14.23 -11.73 15.78
N SER A 29 13.94 -12.50 14.74
CA SER A 29 14.19 -13.94 14.70
C SER A 29 15.43 -14.33 13.89
N ALA A 30 15.90 -13.50 12.96
CA ALA A 30 16.89 -13.84 11.94
C ALA A 30 18.22 -14.34 12.52
N THR A 31 18.62 -13.88 13.69
CA THR A 31 19.86 -14.26 14.38
C THR A 31 19.79 -15.57 15.15
N HIS A 32 18.60 -16.12 15.40
CA HIS A 32 18.41 -17.24 16.35
C HIS A 32 17.41 -18.30 15.89
N ALA A 33 16.65 -18.03 14.83
CA ALA A 33 15.57 -18.90 14.39
C ALA A 33 16.08 -20.06 13.54
N LEU A 34 15.37 -21.18 13.65
CA LEU A 34 15.52 -22.30 12.74
C LEU A 34 15.17 -21.85 11.30
N PRO A 35 15.89 -22.36 10.27
CA PRO A 35 15.63 -22.03 8.87
C PRO A 35 14.15 -22.15 8.48
N ASP A 36 13.47 -23.23 8.89
CA ASP A 36 12.05 -23.46 8.60
C ASP A 36 11.14 -22.31 9.06
N LYS A 37 11.47 -21.65 10.18
CA LYS A 37 10.69 -20.52 10.67
C LYS A 37 10.88 -19.29 9.77
N LEU A 38 12.09 -19.07 9.27
CA LEU A 38 12.38 -17.98 8.34
C LEU A 38 11.71 -18.23 6.98
N VAL A 39 11.68 -19.48 6.51
CA VAL A 39 10.94 -19.88 5.31
C VAL A 39 9.46 -19.55 5.44
N ARG A 40 8.82 -19.93 6.55
CA ARG A 40 7.39 -19.61 6.79
C ARG A 40 7.11 -18.11 6.79
N PHE A 41 7.99 -17.30 7.38
CA PHE A 41 7.86 -15.85 7.29
C PHE A 41 7.90 -15.36 5.84
N GLY A 42 8.81 -15.91 5.02
CA GLY A 42 8.89 -15.60 3.59
C GLY A 42 7.61 -15.97 2.83
N GLU A 43 7.08 -17.17 3.06
CA GLU A 43 5.82 -17.64 2.45
C GLU A 43 4.62 -16.77 2.84
N ASP A 44 4.52 -16.39 4.12
CA ASP A 44 3.44 -15.52 4.60
C ASP A 44 3.55 -14.11 4.01
N ILE A 45 4.78 -13.58 3.90
CA ILE A 45 5.05 -12.28 3.24
C ILE A 45 4.65 -12.33 1.76
N GLN A 46 5.05 -13.39 1.05
CA GLN A 46 4.70 -13.57 -0.36
C GLN A 46 3.18 -13.59 -0.55
N ARG A 47 2.45 -14.32 0.31
CA ARG A 47 0.98 -14.38 0.25
C ARG A 47 0.35 -13.00 0.44
N ILE A 48 0.93 -12.14 1.28
CA ILE A 48 0.44 -10.77 1.46
C ILE A 48 0.73 -9.93 0.21
N ASP A 49 1.91 -10.06 -0.39
CA ASP A 49 2.25 -9.34 -1.62
C ASP A 49 1.28 -9.66 -2.75
N GLU A 50 1.01 -10.95 -2.96
CA GLU A 50 0.07 -11.43 -3.98
C GLU A 50 -1.33 -10.86 -3.75
N LYS A 51 -1.79 -10.75 -2.50
CA LYS A 51 -3.08 -10.13 -2.17
C LYS A 51 -3.10 -8.63 -2.46
N ILE A 52 -2.01 -7.91 -2.16
CA ILE A 52 -1.89 -6.47 -2.43
C ILE A 52 -1.88 -6.24 -3.96
N GLU A 53 -1.12 -7.04 -4.69
CA GLU A 53 -1.07 -6.97 -6.15
C GLU A 53 -2.43 -7.26 -6.77
N LEU A 54 -3.09 -8.34 -6.34
CA LEU A 54 -4.43 -8.70 -6.81
C LEU A 54 -5.45 -7.60 -6.52
N ALA A 55 -5.38 -6.93 -5.35
CA ALA A 55 -6.24 -5.80 -5.03
C ALA A 55 -6.07 -4.66 -6.04
N GLY A 56 -4.84 -4.32 -6.41
CA GLY A 56 -4.54 -3.30 -7.43
C GLY A 56 -4.95 -3.68 -8.85
N MET A 57 -4.89 -4.97 -9.18
CA MET A 57 -5.35 -5.48 -10.48
C MET A 57 -6.89 -5.51 -10.59
N THR A 58 -7.56 -5.84 -9.49
CA THR A 58 -9.03 -5.98 -9.44
C THR A 58 -9.72 -4.62 -9.28
N HIS A 59 -9.06 -3.68 -8.62
CA HIS A 59 -9.56 -2.33 -8.32
C HIS A 59 -8.59 -1.28 -8.85
N PRO A 60 -8.75 -0.84 -10.12
CA PRO A 60 -7.83 0.10 -10.77
C PRO A 60 -7.63 1.41 -10.01
N GLU A 61 -8.60 1.82 -9.19
CA GLU A 61 -8.49 2.99 -8.31
C GLU A 61 -7.43 2.84 -7.21
N LEU A 62 -7.12 1.61 -6.78
CA LEU A 62 -6.06 1.31 -5.82
C LEU A 62 -4.69 1.16 -6.48
N LYS A 63 -4.67 0.94 -7.81
CA LYS A 63 -3.46 0.63 -8.56
C LYS A 63 -2.30 1.59 -8.32
N PRO A 64 -2.50 2.92 -8.21
CA PRO A 64 -1.41 3.84 -7.90
C PRO A 64 -0.69 3.50 -6.58
N ILE A 65 -1.44 3.14 -5.53
CA ILE A 65 -0.87 2.81 -4.21
C ILE A 65 -0.21 1.43 -4.22
N THR A 66 -0.86 0.43 -4.82
CA THR A 66 -0.30 -0.92 -4.88
C THR A 66 0.94 -0.98 -5.76
N ASP A 67 0.96 -0.29 -6.90
CA ASP A 67 2.14 -0.19 -7.77
C ASP A 67 3.30 0.53 -7.05
N MET A 68 2.98 1.54 -6.22
CA MET A 68 3.97 2.23 -5.39
C MET A 68 4.65 1.28 -4.41
N PHE A 69 3.89 0.35 -3.83
CA PHE A 69 4.38 -0.68 -2.92
C PHE A 69 5.24 -1.70 -3.70
N THR A 70 4.70 -2.29 -4.76
CA THR A 70 5.38 -3.33 -5.56
C THR A 70 6.71 -2.83 -6.08
N LYS A 71 6.75 -1.65 -6.72
CA LYS A 71 7.99 -1.07 -7.27
C LYS A 71 9.05 -0.81 -6.20
N ARG A 72 8.66 -0.39 -4.99
CA ARG A 72 9.63 -0.21 -3.90
C ARG A 72 10.19 -1.54 -3.43
N LYS A 73 9.36 -2.56 -3.37
CA LYS A 73 9.76 -3.89 -2.92
C LYS A 73 10.67 -4.60 -3.94
N GLU A 74 10.40 -4.47 -5.23
CA GLU A 74 11.25 -4.98 -6.31
C GLU A 74 12.68 -4.41 -6.28
N ASN A 75 12.84 -3.19 -5.79
CA ASN A 75 14.16 -2.56 -5.64
C ASN A 75 14.96 -3.11 -4.44
N LEU A 76 14.39 -3.96 -3.60
CA LEU A 76 15.09 -4.58 -2.49
C LEU A 76 15.95 -5.74 -3.02
N MET A 77 17.27 -5.54 -3.02
CA MET A 77 18.23 -6.55 -3.41
C MET A 77 19.25 -6.80 -2.30
N GLY A 78 19.75 -8.03 -2.20
CA GLY A 78 20.78 -8.42 -1.25
C GLY A 78 20.50 -9.78 -0.62
N SER A 79 21.39 -10.21 0.27
CA SER A 79 21.29 -11.48 1.01
C SER A 79 21.18 -11.30 2.52
N ASP A 80 21.29 -10.07 3.02
CA ASP A 80 21.11 -9.77 4.44
C ASP A 80 19.62 -9.77 4.79
N ILE A 81 19.16 -10.86 5.38
CA ILE A 81 17.76 -11.08 5.78
C ILE A 81 17.28 -10.02 6.78
N ILE A 82 18.14 -9.55 7.68
CA ILE A 82 17.77 -8.53 8.66
C ILE A 82 17.50 -7.22 7.93
N GLN A 83 18.42 -6.83 7.05
CA GLN A 83 18.28 -5.60 6.28
C GLN A 83 17.07 -5.66 5.32
N LEU A 84 16.87 -6.79 4.63
CA LEU A 84 15.68 -7.02 3.81
C LEU A 84 14.39 -6.94 4.62
N GLY A 85 14.38 -7.49 5.84
CA GLY A 85 13.26 -7.38 6.77
C GLY A 85 12.98 -5.93 7.17
N ILE A 86 14.00 -5.14 7.49
CA ILE A 86 13.87 -3.72 7.85
C ILE A 86 13.29 -2.91 6.69
N GLU A 87 13.83 -3.06 5.48
CA GLU A 87 13.38 -2.29 4.31
C GLU A 87 11.98 -2.75 3.83
N SER A 88 11.70 -4.05 3.87
CA SER A 88 10.35 -4.57 3.57
C SER A 88 9.32 -4.03 4.56
N ARG A 89 9.66 -3.95 5.85
CA ARG A 89 8.78 -3.35 6.87
C ARG A 89 8.43 -1.90 6.53
N LYS A 90 9.40 -1.11 6.04
CA LYS A 90 9.14 0.28 5.63
C LYS A 90 8.16 0.35 4.45
N CYS A 91 8.27 -0.57 3.49
CA CYS A 91 7.35 -0.64 2.36
C CYS A 91 5.91 -0.90 2.82
N TYR A 92 5.70 -1.87 3.70
CA TYR A 92 4.38 -2.16 4.27
C TYR A 92 3.84 -1.03 5.16
N ALA A 93 4.69 -0.41 5.98
CA ALA A 93 4.30 0.71 6.82
C ALA A 93 3.85 1.90 5.97
N LEU A 94 4.54 2.17 4.86
CA LEU A 94 4.14 3.23 3.94
C LEU A 94 2.80 2.91 3.26
N LEU A 95 2.61 1.68 2.77
CA LEU A 95 1.33 1.23 2.20
C LEU A 95 0.19 1.47 3.19
N ARG A 96 0.33 0.98 4.42
CA ARG A 96 -0.63 1.16 5.51
C ARG A 96 -0.95 2.64 5.75
N ASN A 97 0.07 3.49 5.84
CA ASN A 97 -0.10 4.91 6.13
C ASN A 97 -0.75 5.68 4.96
N GLU A 98 -0.47 5.30 3.71
CA GLU A 98 -1.18 5.86 2.55
C GLU A 98 -2.66 5.43 2.53
N SER A 99 -2.94 4.16 2.82
CA SER A 99 -4.31 3.65 2.93
C SER A 99 -5.12 4.38 3.99
N LEU A 100 -4.55 4.58 5.18
CA LEU A 100 -5.17 5.36 6.25
C LEU A 100 -5.45 6.81 5.85
N ARG A 101 -4.48 7.48 5.23
CA ARG A 101 -4.67 8.85 4.75
C ARG A 101 -5.78 8.96 3.71
N MET A 102 -5.88 8.00 2.80
CA MET A 102 -6.98 7.97 1.83
C MET A 102 -8.34 7.76 2.50
N ILE A 103 -8.43 6.88 3.50
CA ILE A 103 -9.65 6.68 4.29
C ILE A 103 -10.06 7.99 4.97
N GLU A 104 -9.11 8.69 5.59
CA GLU A 104 -9.35 9.99 6.23
C GLU A 104 -9.88 11.02 5.21
N ILE A 105 -9.25 11.15 4.04
CA ILE A 105 -9.70 12.07 2.99
C ILE A 105 -11.14 11.76 2.55
N LEU A 106 -11.45 10.48 2.30
CA LEU A 106 -12.80 10.05 1.89
C LEU A 106 -13.83 10.26 3.01
N SER A 107 -13.42 10.24 4.27
CA SER A 107 -14.29 10.55 5.41
C SER A 107 -14.57 12.05 5.55
N VAL A 108 -13.64 12.92 5.14
CA VAL A 108 -13.77 14.39 5.24
C VAL A 108 -14.66 14.98 4.13
N GLU A 109 -14.80 14.31 2.97
CA GLU A 109 -15.76 14.72 1.92
C GLU A 109 -17.24 14.74 2.39
N HIS A 110 -17.54 14.22 3.59
CA HIS A 110 -18.84 14.39 4.25
C HIS A 110 -19.07 15.77 4.89
N VAL A 111 -18.05 16.62 5.02
CA VAL A 111 -18.19 18.01 5.44
C VAL A 111 -18.40 18.85 4.20
N GLY A 112 -19.66 19.15 3.87
CA GLY A 112 -20.08 19.80 2.63
C GLY A 112 -19.25 21.04 2.28
N ILE A 113 -18.26 20.87 1.42
CA ILE A 113 -17.64 21.97 0.69
C ILE A 113 -18.49 22.15 -0.58
N PRO A 114 -19.22 23.27 -0.72
CA PRO A 114 -19.93 23.54 -1.97
C PRO A 114 -18.87 23.76 -3.05
N TYR A 115 -18.68 22.73 -3.87
CA TYR A 115 -17.84 22.79 -5.05
C TYR A 115 -18.51 23.77 -6.03
N SER A 116 -18.10 25.04 -6.04
CA SER A 116 -18.45 25.93 -7.13
C SER A 116 -17.66 25.50 -8.35
N THR A 117 -18.32 24.84 -9.30
CA THR A 117 -17.75 24.61 -10.62
C THR A 117 -17.38 25.95 -11.23
N HIS A 118 -16.08 26.27 -11.30
CA HIS A 118 -15.59 27.30 -12.21
C HIS A 118 -15.66 26.74 -13.63
N ASN A 119 -16.88 26.67 -14.16
CA ASN A 119 -17.10 26.60 -15.60
C ASN A 119 -16.61 27.92 -16.19
N SER A 120 -15.42 27.91 -16.82
CA SER A 120 -15.08 28.62 -18.06
C SER A 120 -13.57 28.86 -18.16
N MET A 121 -12.84 27.96 -18.83
CA MET A 121 -11.72 28.43 -19.65
C MET A 121 -12.27 28.76 -21.02
N ARG A 122 -12.56 30.04 -21.28
CA ARG A 122 -12.70 30.53 -22.66
C ARG A 122 -11.31 30.54 -23.29
N VAL A 123 -10.98 29.45 -23.96
CA VAL A 123 -9.81 29.43 -24.86
C VAL A 123 -10.24 30.20 -26.11
N ALA A 124 -9.77 31.44 -26.26
CA ALA A 124 -9.87 32.14 -27.52
C ALA A 124 -8.87 31.50 -28.49
N VAL A 125 -9.35 30.68 -29.42
CA VAL A 125 -8.58 30.27 -30.60
C VAL A 125 -8.51 31.48 -31.55
N PRO A 126 -7.33 32.05 -31.82
CA PRO A 126 -7.19 33.08 -32.84
C PRO A 126 -7.37 32.42 -34.20
N GLY A 127 -8.48 32.72 -34.87
CA GLY A 127 -8.61 32.47 -36.29
C GLY A 127 -7.90 33.58 -37.07
N ARG A 128 -6.76 33.25 -37.66
CA ARG A 128 -6.36 33.56 -39.05
C ARG A 128 -4.97 33.03 -39.33
#